data_AF-A0AAW8NMF4-F1
#
_entry.id   AF-A0AAW8NMF4-F1
#
_cell.length_a   1.000
_cell.length_b   1.000
_cell.length_c   1.000
_cell.angle_alpha   90.00
_cell.angle_beta   90.00
_cell.angle_gamma   90.00
#
_symmetry.space_group_name_H-M   'P 1'
#
loop_
_entity.id
_entity.type
_entity.pdbx_description
1 polymer ?
#
loop_
_entity_poly.entity_id
_entity_poly.type
_entity_poly.pdbx_seq_one_letter_code
_entity_poly.pdbx_strand_id
1 'polypeptide(L)'
;MKQTAAVAKASMLIIGTALLAGCNIANHGSFVSQTYQDKNVTDELVKLGPVLGQSCQVQFLYVLPVGDSVSSPKAIAAAKSVIAGTKILTDVTIDDGLSFGIGYSEQCINVEGIAYGVAEIE
;
A
#
# COMPACT_ATOMS: atom_id res chain seq x y z
N MET A 1 8.23 49.05 -16.52
CA MET A 1 7.46 48.59 -15.34
C MET A 1 6.48 47.44 -15.59
N LYS A 2 6.25 46.95 -16.83
CA LYS A 2 5.33 45.81 -17.08
C LYS A 2 5.98 44.42 -16.93
N GLN A 3 7.29 44.32 -17.13
CA GLN A 3 8.03 43.04 -17.13
C GLN A 3 8.20 42.43 -15.73
N THR A 4 8.38 43.27 -14.69
CA THR A 4 8.58 42.83 -13.31
C THR A 4 7.32 42.20 -12.69
N ALA A 5 6.13 42.69 -13.04
CA ALA A 5 4.86 42.15 -12.55
C ALA A 5 4.52 40.78 -13.15
N ALA A 6 4.91 40.53 -14.41
CA ALA A 6 4.68 39.24 -15.07
C ALA A 6 5.60 38.14 -14.50
N VAL A 7 6.87 38.47 -14.26
CA VAL A 7 7.83 37.56 -13.62
C VAL A 7 7.41 37.24 -12.18
N ALA A 8 6.95 38.22 -11.40
CA ALA A 8 6.45 38.00 -10.05
C ALA A 8 5.24 37.05 -10.02
N LYS A 9 4.30 37.19 -10.97
CA LYS A 9 3.13 36.30 -11.08
C LYS A 9 3.51 34.88 -11.52
N ALA A 10 4.43 34.75 -12.47
CA ALA A 10 4.92 33.45 -12.92
C ALA A 10 5.70 32.72 -11.80
N SER A 11 6.55 33.44 -11.06
CA SER A 11 7.26 32.88 -9.91
C SER A 11 6.32 32.45 -8.79
N MET A 12 5.25 33.20 -8.52
CA MET A 12 4.27 32.84 -7.50
C MET A 12 3.44 31.60 -7.88
N LEU A 13 3.13 31.43 -9.16
CA LEU A 13 2.45 30.24 -9.68
C LEU A 13 3.35 28.99 -9.55
N ILE A 14 4.63 29.10 -9.92
CA ILE A 14 5.60 27.99 -9.84
C ILE A 14 5.82 27.56 -8.39
N ILE A 15 5.98 28.52 -7.47
CA ILE A 15 6.12 28.23 -6.03
C ILE A 15 4.83 27.59 -5.48
N GLY A 16 3.65 28.08 -5.90
CA GLY A 16 2.36 27.50 -5.53
C GLY A 16 2.20 26.05 -6.00
N THR A 17 2.58 25.75 -7.25
CA THR A 17 2.53 24.38 -7.78
C THR A 17 3.58 23.46 -7.15
N ALA A 18 4.77 23.96 -6.80
CA ALA A 18 5.79 23.19 -6.11
C ALA A 18 5.39 22.85 -4.65
N LEU A 19 4.65 23.75 -3.99
CA LEU A 19 4.09 23.50 -2.66
C LEU A 19 2.92 22.50 -2.68
N LEU A 20 2.14 22.46 -3.77
CA LEU A 20 1.08 21.45 -3.98
C LEU A 20 1.64 20.07 -4.40
N ALA A 21 2.89 20.00 -4.87
CA ALA A 21 3.60 18.74 -5.13
C ALA A 21 4.21 18.13 -3.84
N GLY A 22 4.01 18.77 -2.68
CA GLY A 22 4.46 18.29 -1.38
C GLY A 22 3.62 17.09 -0.90
N CYS A 23 4.34 16.02 -0.56
CA CYS A 23 3.89 14.84 0.20
C CYS A 23 3.29 13.66 -0.59
N ASN A 24 3.97 13.19 -1.65
CA ASN A 24 4.07 11.73 -1.88
C ASN A 24 5.36 11.21 -1.24
N ILE A 25 5.55 11.46 0.06
CA ILE A 25 6.47 10.64 0.85
C ILE A 25 5.67 9.40 1.21
N ALA A 26 5.53 8.51 0.24
CA ALA A 26 5.11 7.16 0.55
C ALA A 26 6.23 6.54 1.39
N ASN A 27 5.90 6.16 2.62
CA ASN A 27 6.80 5.46 3.49
C ASN A 27 6.94 4.03 2.92
N HIS A 28 7.80 3.86 1.91
CA HIS A 28 8.02 2.61 1.16
C HIS A 28 8.78 1.58 2.02
N GLY A 29 8.17 1.21 3.14
CA GLY A 29 8.74 0.29 4.13
C GLY A 29 8.29 0.64 5.55
N SER A 30 6.98 0.63 5.81
CA SER A 30 6.46 0.70 7.18
C SER A 30 6.58 -0.67 7.84
N PHE A 31 7.74 -0.97 8.41
CA PHE A 31 7.92 -2.18 9.22
C PHE A 31 7.16 -2.04 10.53
N VAL A 32 6.10 -2.83 10.67
CA VAL A 32 5.39 -2.95 11.94
C VAL A 32 6.23 -3.86 12.84
N SER A 33 7.02 -3.27 13.73
CA SER A 33 7.87 -3.99 14.70
C SER A 33 7.08 -4.69 15.81
N GLN A 34 5.76 -4.52 15.85
CA GLN A 34 4.87 -5.10 16.84
C GLN A 34 3.76 -5.88 16.15
N THR A 35 3.76 -7.20 16.30
CA THR A 35 2.64 -8.03 15.90
C THR A 35 1.37 -7.51 16.58
N TYR A 36 0.41 -7.00 15.80
CA TYR A 36 -0.86 -6.55 16.34
C TYR A 36 -1.68 -7.79 16.72
N GLN A 37 -1.50 -8.23 17.96
CA GLN A 37 -2.30 -9.29 18.55
C GLN A 37 -3.58 -8.64 19.09
N ASP A 38 -4.70 -8.94 18.44
CA ASP A 38 -6.01 -8.59 18.99
C ASP A 38 -6.11 -9.19 20.40
N LYS A 39 -6.58 -8.40 21.37
CA LYS A 39 -6.69 -8.83 22.79
C LYS A 39 -7.51 -10.11 22.96
N ASN A 40 -8.33 -10.45 21.98
CA ASN A 40 -9.15 -11.65 21.97
C ASN A 40 -8.41 -12.90 21.47
N VAL A 41 -7.18 -12.78 20.95
CA VAL A 41 -6.36 -13.92 20.53
C VAL A 41 -5.63 -14.49 21.73
N THR A 42 -6.31 -15.40 22.41
CA THR A 42 -5.83 -16.12 23.61
C THR A 42 -5.32 -17.53 23.29
N ASP A 43 -5.57 -18.01 22.07
CA ASP A 43 -5.19 -19.35 21.62
C ASP A 43 -3.70 -19.45 21.31
N GLU A 44 -3.13 -20.63 21.55
CA GLU A 44 -1.79 -20.98 21.09
C GLU A 44 -1.81 -21.09 19.55
N LEU A 45 -1.25 -20.09 18.87
CA LEU A 45 -1.25 -20.03 17.42
C LEU A 45 -0.16 -20.90 16.83
N VAL A 46 -0.52 -21.69 15.82
CA VAL A 46 0.44 -22.46 15.04
C VAL A 46 0.81 -21.72 13.76
N LYS A 47 2.02 -21.98 13.27
CA LYS A 47 2.46 -21.48 11.96
C LYS A 47 1.67 -22.20 10.87
N LEU A 48 0.93 -21.44 10.07
CA LEU A 48 0.09 -21.96 8.98
C LEU A 48 0.84 -22.00 7.65
N GLY A 49 1.73 -21.03 7.39
CA GLY A 49 2.55 -21.01 6.17
C GLY A 49 2.79 -19.61 5.62
N PRO A 50 3.55 -19.48 4.51
CA PRO A 50 3.74 -18.21 3.83
C PRO A 50 2.46 -17.76 3.11
N VAL A 51 2.20 -16.47 3.08
CA VAL A 51 1.05 -15.85 2.39
C VAL A 51 1.46 -14.62 1.60
N LEU A 52 0.71 -14.34 0.54
CA LEU A 52 0.85 -13.14 -0.30
C LEU A 52 -0.54 -12.51 -0.50
N GLY A 53 -0.66 -11.23 -0.17
CA GLY A 53 -1.86 -10.43 -0.42
C GLY A 53 -1.54 -9.18 -1.21
N GLN A 54 -2.48 -8.73 -2.04
CA GLN A 54 -2.27 -7.58 -2.92
C GLN A 54 -3.46 -6.63 -2.91
N SER A 55 -3.17 -5.34 -3.11
CA SER A 55 -4.16 -4.32 -3.42
C SER A 55 -3.65 -3.51 -4.61
N CYS A 56 -4.33 -3.62 -5.75
CA CYS A 56 -3.92 -3.01 -7.01
C CYS A 56 -4.92 -1.98 -7.52
N GLN A 57 -4.42 -0.96 -8.21
CA GLN A 57 -5.22 0.00 -8.96
C GLN A 57 -4.57 0.25 -10.32
N VAL A 58 -5.40 0.17 -11.36
CA VAL A 58 -4.98 0.48 -12.73
C VAL A 58 -5.18 1.97 -12.99
N GLN A 59 -4.20 2.58 -13.65
CA GLN A 59 -4.27 3.95 -14.14
C GLN A 59 -4.38 3.91 -15.67
N PHE A 60 -5.60 4.12 -16.19
CA PHE A 60 -5.83 4.24 -17.61
C PHE A 60 -5.17 5.52 -18.13
N LEU A 61 -4.45 5.40 -19.25
CA LEU A 61 -3.61 6.46 -19.80
C LEU A 61 -2.67 7.07 -18.75
N TYR A 62 -2.20 6.26 -17.80
CA TYR A 62 -1.22 6.61 -16.77
C TYR A 62 -1.66 7.66 -15.75
N VAL A 63 -2.92 8.12 -15.79
CA VAL A 63 -3.42 9.18 -14.90
C VAL A 63 -4.86 8.99 -14.42
N LEU A 64 -5.69 8.22 -15.13
CA LEU A 64 -7.10 8.03 -14.77
C LEU A 64 -7.25 6.77 -13.92
N PRO A 65 -7.46 6.89 -12.59
CA PRO A 65 -7.62 5.72 -11.74
C PRO A 65 -8.89 4.96 -12.08
N VAL A 66 -8.77 3.63 -12.19
CA VAL A 66 -9.88 2.71 -12.39
C VAL A 66 -9.97 1.78 -11.18
N GLY A 67 -11.13 1.79 -10.54
CA GLY A 67 -11.40 1.00 -9.34
C GLY A 67 -10.89 1.68 -8.06
N ASP A 68 -10.94 0.91 -6.98
CA ASP A 68 -10.57 1.40 -5.65
C ASP A 68 -9.09 1.78 -5.56
N SER A 69 -8.80 2.80 -4.74
CA SER A 69 -7.41 3.14 -4.41
C SER A 69 -6.69 1.98 -3.73
N VAL A 70 -5.42 1.83 -4.07
CA VAL A 70 -4.50 0.92 -3.40
C VAL A 70 -4.42 1.23 -1.91
N SER A 71 -4.41 0.19 -1.06
CA SER A 71 -4.19 0.40 0.37
C SER A 71 -3.53 -0.80 1.05
N SER A 72 -2.57 -0.52 1.94
CA SER A 72 -1.91 -1.55 2.75
C SER A 72 -2.89 -2.33 3.61
N PRO A 73 -3.93 -1.72 4.24
CA PRO A 73 -4.94 -2.47 4.97
C PRO A 73 -5.69 -3.50 4.11
N LYS A 74 -6.02 -3.15 2.86
CA LYS A 74 -6.64 -4.10 1.92
C LYS A 74 -5.69 -5.23 1.53
N ALA A 75 -4.42 -4.92 1.26
CA ALA A 75 -3.42 -5.94 0.95
C ALA A 75 -3.14 -6.88 2.14
N ILE A 76 -3.09 -6.36 3.37
CA ILE A 76 -2.96 -7.15 4.61
C ILE A 76 -4.19 -8.04 4.81
N ALA A 77 -5.40 -7.50 4.61
CA ALA A 77 -6.63 -8.29 4.71
C ALA A 77 -6.66 -9.42 3.66
N ALA A 78 -6.23 -9.12 2.44
CA ALA A 78 -6.08 -10.12 1.38
C ALA A 78 -5.07 -11.21 1.78
N ALA A 79 -3.91 -10.84 2.33
CA ALA A 79 -2.90 -11.80 2.79
C ALA A 79 -3.43 -12.71 3.92
N LYS A 80 -4.18 -12.14 4.87
CA LYS A 80 -4.83 -12.91 5.94
C LYS A 80 -5.90 -13.87 5.43
N SER A 81 -6.53 -13.57 4.30
CA SER A 81 -7.57 -14.43 3.72
C SER A 81 -7.05 -15.61 2.91
N VAL A 82 -5.73 -15.67 2.65
CA VAL A 82 -5.11 -16.75 1.84
C VAL A 82 -5.25 -18.12 2.51
N ILE A 83 -5.05 -18.19 3.83
CA ILE A 83 -5.19 -19.42 4.60
C ILE A 83 -6.30 -19.22 5.64
N ALA A 84 -7.29 -20.10 5.62
CA ALA A 84 -8.36 -20.11 6.61
C ALA A 84 -7.79 -20.31 8.04
N GLY A 85 -8.48 -19.78 9.04
CA GLY A 85 -7.98 -19.77 10.41
C GLY A 85 -6.85 -18.76 10.71
N THR A 86 -6.29 -18.04 9.72
CA THR A 86 -5.23 -17.03 9.97
C THR A 86 -5.71 -15.90 10.88
N LYS A 87 -4.94 -15.64 11.94
CA LYS A 87 -5.22 -14.56 12.92
C LYS A 87 -4.21 -13.43 12.84
N ILE A 88 -2.94 -13.75 12.63
CA ILE A 88 -1.84 -12.78 12.56
C ILE A 88 -0.91 -13.11 11.39
N LEU A 89 -0.17 -12.11 10.95
CA LEU A 89 0.96 -12.25 10.03
C LEU A 89 2.24 -11.86 10.79
N THR A 90 3.30 -12.63 10.61
CA THR A 90 4.66 -12.31 11.10
C THR A 90 5.61 -12.20 9.92
N ASP A 91 6.82 -11.68 10.16
CA ASP A 91 7.86 -11.54 9.14
C ASP A 91 7.33 -10.83 7.88
N VAL A 92 6.55 -9.77 8.11
CA VAL A 92 5.79 -9.08 7.07
C VAL A 92 6.70 -8.14 6.29
N THR A 93 6.69 -8.30 4.97
CA THR A 93 7.26 -7.37 4.01
C THR A 93 6.12 -6.69 3.27
N ILE A 94 6.18 -5.37 3.14
CA ILE A 94 5.22 -4.58 2.37
C ILE A 94 5.97 -3.82 1.31
N ASP A 95 5.70 -4.14 0.05
CA ASP A 95 6.36 -3.56 -1.11
C ASP A 95 5.36 -2.88 -2.03
N ASP A 96 5.76 -1.74 -2.58
CA ASP A 96 4.99 -1.04 -3.61
C ASP A 96 5.57 -1.33 -4.99
N GLY A 97 4.75 -1.90 -5.86
CA GLY A 97 5.07 -2.16 -7.26
C GLY A 97 4.38 -1.17 -8.19
N LEU A 98 5.08 -0.74 -9.23
CA LEU A 98 4.52 -0.01 -10.35
C LEU A 98 4.95 -0.69 -11.65
N SER A 99 3.97 -1.16 -12.42
CA SER A 99 4.20 -1.74 -13.74
C SER A 99 3.59 -0.85 -14.84
N PHE A 100 4.17 -0.90 -16.03
CA PHE A 100 3.74 -0.11 -17.19
C PHE A 100 3.39 -1.03 -18.35
N GLY A 101 2.20 -0.80 -18.92
CA GLY A 101 1.77 -1.38 -20.19
C GLY A 101 1.55 -0.30 -21.24
N ILE A 102 1.05 -0.73 -22.40
CA ILE A 102 0.67 0.20 -23.47
C ILE A 102 -0.68 0.83 -23.10
N GLY A 103 -0.69 2.13 -22.82
CA GLY A 103 -1.90 2.89 -22.49
C GLY A 103 -2.39 2.75 -21.05
N TYR A 104 -1.60 2.13 -20.16
CA TYR A 104 -1.93 2.04 -18.74
C TYR A 104 -0.69 1.81 -17.86
N SER A 105 -0.80 2.13 -16.58
CA SER A 105 0.08 1.62 -15.53
C SER A 105 -0.75 0.91 -14.46
N GLU A 106 -0.11 0.03 -13.70
CA GLU A 106 -0.74 -0.63 -12.56
C GLU A 106 0.15 -0.45 -11.33
N GLN A 107 -0.45 0.11 -10.29
CA GLN A 107 0.19 0.26 -8.99
C GLN A 107 -0.38 -0.81 -8.05
N CYS A 108 0.48 -1.56 -7.37
CA CYS A 108 0.10 -2.59 -6.43
C CYS A 108 0.87 -2.43 -5.13
N ILE A 109 0.18 -2.65 -4.01
CA ILE A 109 0.81 -2.89 -2.71
C ILE A 109 0.80 -4.40 -2.51
N ASN A 110 1.98 -4.99 -2.36
CA ASN A 110 2.20 -6.41 -2.10
C ASN A 110 2.54 -6.59 -0.61
N VAL A 111 1.91 -7.58 0.02
CA VAL A 111 2.15 -7.94 1.40
C VAL A 111 2.51 -9.41 1.45
N GLU A 112 3.75 -9.69 1.79
CA GLU A 112 4.27 -11.04 2.02
C GLU A 112 4.50 -11.25 3.52
N GLY A 113 4.31 -12.47 3.99
CA GLY A 113 4.62 -12.80 5.38
C GLY A 113 4.29 -14.24 5.72
N ILE A 114 4.40 -14.58 7.01
CA ILE A 114 4.06 -15.90 7.54
C ILE A 114 2.76 -15.79 8.34
N ALA A 115 1.75 -16.54 7.93
CA ALA A 115 0.48 -16.65 8.63
C ALA A 115 0.61 -17.54 9.87
N TYR A 116 0.03 -17.08 10.98
CA TYR A 116 -0.22 -17.86 12.17
C TYR A 116 -1.70 -17.80 12.53
N GLY A 117 -2.23 -18.91 13.01
CA GLY A 117 -3.64 -19.05 13.29
C GLY A 117 -3.97 -20.35 13.99
N VAL A 118 -5.24 -20.69 14.00
CA VAL A 118 -5.73 -21.98 14.50
C VAL A 118 -5.68 -22.94 13.31
N ALA A 119 -4.98 -24.07 13.44
CA ALA A 119 -5.04 -25.10 12.42
C ALA A 119 -6.50 -25.58 12.32
N GLU A 120 -7.12 -25.38 11.16
CA GLU A 120 -8.38 -26.02 10.86
C GLU A 120 -8.08 -27.51 10.70
N ILE A 121 -8.46 -28.29 11.71
CA ILE A 121 -8.52 -29.75 11.61
C ILE A 121 -9.76 -30.03 10.76
N GLU A 122 -9.55 -30.42 9.51
CA GLU A 122 -10.61 -30.94 8.64
C GLU A 122 -11.20 -32.24 9.21
#